data_AF-A0A4D9DFF3-F1
#
_entry.id   AF-A0A4D9DFF3-F1
#
_cell.length_a   1.000
_cell.length_b   1.000
_cell.length_c   1.000
_cell.angle_alpha   90.00
_cell.angle_beta   90.00
_cell.angle_gamma   90.00
#
_symmetry.space_group_name_H-M   'P 1'
#
loop_
_entity.id
_entity.type
_entity.pdbx_description
1 polymer ?
#
loop_
_entity_poly.entity_id
_entity_poly.type
_entity_poly.pdbx_seq_one_letter_code
_entity_poly.pdbx_strand_id
1 'polypeptide(L)'
;MALPSIGRILTAVPRFVGRKIMDGGDAIYVKKSLFLPPGSRSSGTSSPQEDTSSQPPTSVEADMVLVLFPGIGMGPAAYRETALAIQDALAANYDVKAYVVVAKFFNNLGYLPQEPERRLASILTEVSLRGVSARAPVAVAGHSAGAFLAYDAALTRSQAFVHLGSTLNSRGVLPWKPRSVLAFPKPILQLLGEMDGYIRFTGGALEYAEVESLMAKKGFEDALLDKPVVLLPGVSHQQFGDGSQSKAARMSGRRDLPPYVSLQEAHRMTGKIVASFLAYHLFPLNGRARVAGASVLRQAFEATGRMVRPYLDESTPQAEDDFIRWAQAEVASVEGVGRNSVRALLYESEGEFVYSKPFLDTESEYLQVCVRKVPEAAIRIGFTKQISPALDFKMKRQEAVVQALRRYPSKKAPTAAELNHRTFQKALEKVSEEARRRYDRYGRKLEFIADDEITAERGGGPAWVATPLEVKARVEDPMRVTVRSPVLYTPIDTLPRFAGMCYMKLLTPAQAVEWICHDAYVPWGTPK
;
A
#
# COMPACT_ATOMS: atom_id res chain seq x y z
N MET A 1 46.74 -24.14 -40.88
CA MET A 1 46.27 -25.37 -41.56
C MET A 1 44.82 -25.59 -41.20
N ALA A 2 44.06 -26.03 -42.18
CA ALA A 2 42.60 -26.10 -42.21
C ALA A 2 42.00 -27.21 -41.31
N LEU A 3 40.68 -27.10 -41.14
CA LEU A 3 39.70 -27.99 -40.51
C LEU A 3 39.91 -29.50 -40.71
N PRO A 4 39.17 -30.31 -39.92
CA PRO A 4 38.10 -31.08 -40.56
C PRO A 4 36.72 -30.96 -39.88
N SER A 5 35.72 -31.12 -40.73
CA SER A 5 34.27 -31.12 -40.50
C SER A 5 33.70 -32.47 -40.09
N ILE A 6 32.40 -32.46 -39.73
CA ILE A 6 31.36 -33.51 -39.64
C ILE A 6 30.89 -33.66 -38.18
N GLY A 7 29.61 -33.58 -37.81
CA GLY A 7 28.37 -33.55 -38.59
C GLY A 7 27.14 -33.28 -37.71
N ARG A 8 26.01 -33.07 -38.38
CA ARG A 8 24.68 -32.71 -37.87
C ARG A 8 24.12 -33.70 -36.83
N ILE A 9 23.49 -33.16 -35.78
CA ILE A 9 22.26 -33.74 -35.20
C ILE A 9 21.21 -32.64 -35.12
N LEU A 10 20.12 -32.86 -35.85
CA LEU A 10 18.88 -32.09 -35.85
C LEU A 10 18.05 -32.51 -34.64
N THR A 11 17.67 -31.56 -33.79
CA THR A 11 16.47 -31.68 -32.95
C THR A 11 15.67 -30.40 -33.06
N ALA A 12 14.42 -30.57 -33.49
CA ALA A 12 13.48 -29.53 -33.86
C ALA A 12 13.17 -28.57 -32.69
N VAL A 13 13.34 -27.28 -32.94
CA VAL A 13 12.77 -26.20 -32.12
C VAL A 13 11.40 -25.85 -32.72
N PRO A 14 10.31 -25.76 -31.94
CA PRO A 14 9.02 -25.36 -32.46
C PRO A 14 9.10 -23.91 -32.97
N ARG A 15 8.70 -23.69 -34.23
CA ARG A 15 8.46 -22.36 -34.78
C ARG A 15 7.33 -21.69 -34.01
N PHE A 16 7.65 -20.82 -33.06
CA PHE A 16 6.72 -19.80 -32.60
C PHE A 16 6.52 -18.79 -33.71
N VAL A 17 5.32 -18.79 -34.31
CA VAL A 17 4.88 -17.78 -35.26
C VAL A 17 4.77 -16.44 -34.52
N GLY A 18 5.68 -15.52 -34.84
CA GLY A 18 5.75 -14.18 -34.23
C GLY A 18 4.49 -13.36 -34.53
N ARG A 19 3.89 -12.80 -33.48
CA ARG A 19 2.77 -11.84 -33.53
C ARG A 19 3.33 -10.41 -33.55
N LYS A 20 2.87 -9.56 -34.47
CA LYS A 20 3.45 -8.23 -34.73
C LYS A 20 2.87 -7.17 -33.78
N ILE A 21 3.73 -6.59 -32.95
CA ILE A 21 3.49 -5.37 -32.16
C ILE A 21 3.79 -4.18 -33.08
N MET A 22 2.94 -3.16 -33.12
CA MET A 22 3.24 -1.91 -33.84
C MET A 22 4.07 -0.98 -32.93
N ASP A 23 5.40 -1.06 -33.07
CA ASP A 23 6.35 -0.17 -32.39
C ASP A 23 6.32 1.19 -33.11
N GLY A 24 5.79 2.23 -32.44
CA GLY A 24 6.03 3.62 -32.80
C GLY A 24 7.25 4.10 -32.01
N GLY A 25 8.07 4.97 -32.58
CA GLY A 25 9.40 5.33 -32.05
C GLY A 25 9.44 5.71 -30.55
N ASP A 26 8.32 6.15 -29.98
CA ASP A 26 8.22 6.63 -28.60
C ASP A 26 7.08 6.02 -27.75
N ALA A 27 6.32 5.07 -28.28
CA ALA A 27 5.22 4.42 -27.55
C ALA A 27 4.78 3.09 -28.18
N ILE A 28 4.15 2.23 -27.37
CA ILE A 28 3.46 1.04 -27.87
C ILE A 28 1.95 1.29 -27.87
N TYR A 29 1.34 1.03 -29.03
CA TYR A 29 -0.10 1.16 -29.27
C TYR A 29 -0.81 -0.17 -29.06
N VAL A 30 -1.90 -0.16 -28.29
CA VAL A 30 -2.69 -1.36 -28.01
C VAL A 30 -3.95 -1.34 -28.89
N LYS A 31 -4.04 -2.26 -29.87
CA LYS A 31 -5.18 -2.37 -30.80
C LYS A 31 -5.72 -3.80 -30.86
N LYS A 32 -7.04 -3.94 -30.84
CA LYS A 32 -7.76 -5.23 -31.01
C LYS A 32 -7.87 -5.67 -32.48
N SER A 33 -7.95 -4.74 -33.45
CA SER A 33 -8.32 -5.03 -34.85
C SER A 33 -7.17 -5.49 -35.78
N LEU A 34 -6.39 -6.48 -35.35
CA LEU A 34 -5.63 -7.37 -36.24
C LEU A 34 -6.07 -8.84 -36.11
N PHE A 35 -7.22 -9.09 -35.46
CA PHE A 35 -7.77 -10.41 -35.25
C PHE A 35 -9.17 -10.51 -35.89
N LEU A 36 -9.23 -11.02 -37.12
CA LEU A 36 -10.39 -11.72 -37.66
C LEU A 36 -10.02 -13.21 -37.79
N PRO A 37 -10.93 -14.16 -37.54
CA PRO A 37 -10.68 -15.56 -37.82
C PRO A 37 -10.61 -15.77 -39.35
N PRO A 38 -9.85 -16.76 -39.86
CA PRO A 38 -9.78 -17.02 -41.28
C PRO A 38 -11.14 -17.51 -41.79
N GLY A 39 -11.85 -16.63 -42.50
CA GLY A 39 -12.98 -17.00 -43.33
C GLY A 39 -12.50 -17.86 -44.51
N SER A 40 -13.21 -18.95 -44.73
CA SER A 40 -13.17 -19.90 -45.84
C SER A 40 -12.56 -19.39 -47.16
N ARG A 41 -11.57 -20.15 -47.65
CA ARG A 41 -11.08 -20.11 -49.03
C ARG A 41 -12.23 -20.40 -50.00
N SER A 42 -12.34 -19.59 -51.05
CA SER A 42 -12.64 -20.10 -52.39
C SER A 42 -11.72 -19.42 -53.40
N SER A 43 -11.34 -20.21 -54.40
CA SER A 43 -10.18 -20.11 -55.27
C SER A 43 -10.32 -19.08 -56.38
N GLY A 44 -9.27 -18.28 -56.58
CA GLY A 44 -9.07 -17.46 -57.77
C GLY A 44 -7.60 -17.11 -57.93
N THR A 45 -6.96 -17.67 -58.94
CA THR A 45 -5.58 -17.40 -59.32
C THR A 45 -5.45 -16.01 -59.93
N SER A 46 -4.75 -15.09 -59.25
CA SER A 46 -4.13 -13.93 -59.90
C SER A 46 -2.94 -13.44 -59.08
N SER A 47 -1.89 -13.08 -59.79
CA SER A 47 -0.59 -12.55 -59.37
C SER A 47 -0.67 -11.50 -58.25
N PRO A 48 0.40 -11.33 -57.43
CA PRO A 48 0.42 -10.29 -56.42
C PRO A 48 0.50 -8.91 -57.09
N GLN A 49 -0.61 -8.19 -57.13
CA GLN A 49 -0.56 -6.74 -57.28
C GLN A 49 -0.05 -6.16 -55.96
N GLU A 50 1.06 -5.43 -56.03
CA GLU A 50 1.46 -4.50 -54.98
C GLU A 50 0.37 -3.44 -54.85
N ASP A 51 -0.38 -3.50 -53.76
CA ASP A 51 -1.29 -2.43 -53.35
C ASP A 51 -0.44 -1.25 -52.85
N THR A 52 -0.19 -0.30 -53.75
CA THR A 52 0.53 0.97 -53.51
C THR A 52 -0.40 2.05 -52.96
N SER A 53 -1.44 1.68 -52.22
CA SER A 53 -2.25 2.63 -51.45
C SER A 53 -1.44 3.23 -50.29
N SER A 54 -0.81 4.37 -50.56
CA SER A 54 -0.09 5.23 -49.62
C SER A 54 -1.02 6.19 -48.85
N GLN A 55 -2.30 5.85 -48.68
CA GLN A 55 -3.19 6.64 -47.85
C GLN A 55 -3.20 6.09 -46.41
N PRO A 56 -2.94 6.94 -45.38
CA PRO A 56 -3.11 6.53 -43.99
C PRO A 56 -4.57 6.10 -43.79
N PRO A 57 -4.83 5.08 -42.95
CA PRO A 57 -6.18 4.59 -42.74
C PRO A 57 -7.10 5.75 -42.35
N THR A 58 -8.24 5.81 -43.03
CA THR A 58 -9.39 6.63 -42.68
C THR A 58 -9.68 6.50 -41.18
N SER A 59 -9.60 7.63 -40.47
CA SER A 59 -9.95 7.87 -39.05
C SER A 59 -10.07 6.64 -38.14
N VAL A 60 -9.16 6.48 -37.17
CA VAL A 60 -9.39 5.54 -36.07
C VAL A 60 -10.49 6.09 -35.16
N GLU A 61 -11.67 5.47 -35.22
CA GLU A 61 -12.80 5.78 -34.34
C GLU A 61 -12.43 5.39 -32.89
N ALA A 62 -12.20 6.39 -32.05
CA ALA A 62 -11.96 6.23 -30.62
C ALA A 62 -12.68 7.33 -29.85
N ASP A 63 -13.40 6.93 -28.80
CA ASP A 63 -14.18 7.81 -27.94
C ASP A 63 -13.31 8.49 -26.87
N MET A 64 -12.14 7.92 -26.55
CA MET A 64 -11.16 8.51 -25.65
C MET A 64 -9.74 8.03 -25.94
N VAL A 65 -8.76 8.75 -25.37
CA VAL A 65 -7.36 8.34 -25.30
C VAL A 65 -6.96 8.09 -23.85
N LEU A 66 -6.35 6.94 -23.57
CA LEU A 66 -5.72 6.66 -22.27
C LEU A 66 -4.21 6.53 -22.47
N VAL A 67 -3.44 7.37 -21.79
CA VAL A 67 -1.97 7.28 -21.79
C VAL A 67 -1.48 6.71 -20.46
N LEU A 68 -0.88 5.53 -20.50
CA LEU A 68 -0.34 4.84 -19.33
C LEU A 68 1.18 5.07 -19.22
N PHE A 69 1.61 5.64 -18.10
CA PHE A 69 3.01 5.85 -17.74
C PHE A 69 3.54 4.64 -16.94
N PRO A 70 4.53 3.89 -17.47
CA PRO A 70 5.13 2.76 -16.78
C PRO A 70 5.77 3.14 -15.44
N GLY A 71 5.83 2.17 -14.53
CA GLY A 71 6.72 2.22 -13.37
C GLY A 71 8.20 2.17 -13.75
N ILE A 72 9.06 2.63 -12.83
CA ILE A 72 10.51 2.73 -13.08
C ILE A 72 11.14 1.37 -13.41
N GLY A 73 11.95 1.34 -14.47
CA GLY A 73 12.61 0.14 -14.98
C GLY A 73 11.69 -0.79 -15.78
N MET A 74 10.43 -0.44 -15.99
CA MET A 74 9.46 -1.25 -16.74
C MET A 74 9.21 -0.65 -18.12
N GLY A 75 9.22 -1.49 -19.16
CA GLY A 75 8.94 -1.07 -20.53
C GLY A 75 7.44 -1.16 -20.87
N PRO A 76 7.02 -0.57 -22.00
CA PRO A 76 5.61 -0.54 -22.38
C PRO A 76 4.97 -1.93 -22.55
N ALA A 77 5.76 -2.92 -22.99
CA ALA A 77 5.29 -4.30 -23.18
C ALA A 77 4.76 -4.94 -21.90
N ALA A 78 5.29 -4.56 -20.73
CA ALA A 78 4.86 -5.11 -19.44
C ALA A 78 3.41 -4.72 -19.08
N TYR A 79 2.84 -3.68 -19.71
CA TYR A 79 1.48 -3.21 -19.43
C TYR A 79 0.48 -3.59 -20.51
N ARG A 80 0.88 -4.43 -21.49
CA ARG A 80 0.03 -4.79 -22.62
C ARG A 80 -1.29 -5.42 -22.15
N GLU A 81 -1.22 -6.41 -21.28
CA GLU A 81 -2.40 -7.14 -20.82
C GLU A 81 -3.27 -6.28 -19.89
N THR A 82 -2.68 -5.43 -19.05
CA THR A 82 -3.42 -4.43 -18.25
C THR A 82 -4.17 -3.45 -19.17
N ALA A 83 -3.51 -2.93 -20.20
CA ALA A 83 -4.13 -2.02 -21.16
C ALA A 83 -5.27 -2.67 -21.94
N LEU A 84 -5.09 -3.94 -22.37
CA LEU A 84 -6.15 -4.72 -23.02
C LEU A 84 -7.32 -4.97 -22.07
N ALA A 85 -7.07 -5.32 -20.81
CA ALA A 85 -8.13 -5.53 -19.83
C ALA A 85 -8.97 -4.26 -19.59
N ILE A 86 -8.34 -3.08 -19.59
CA ILE A 86 -9.06 -1.79 -19.51
C ILE A 86 -9.88 -1.55 -20.78
N GLN A 87 -9.31 -1.75 -21.97
CA GLN A 87 -10.03 -1.62 -23.25
C GLN A 87 -11.24 -2.56 -23.33
N ASP A 88 -11.05 -3.83 -22.99
CA ASP A 88 -12.10 -4.84 -23.04
C ASP A 88 -13.21 -4.53 -22.01
N ALA A 89 -12.86 -4.04 -20.81
CA ALA A 89 -13.86 -3.65 -19.83
C ALA A 89 -14.64 -2.39 -20.25
N LEU A 90 -14.00 -1.42 -20.90
CA LEU A 90 -14.67 -0.24 -21.45
C LEU A 90 -15.65 -0.60 -22.57
N ALA A 91 -15.19 -1.41 -23.53
CA ALA A 91 -16.03 -1.84 -24.64
C ALA A 91 -17.19 -2.74 -24.18
N ALA A 92 -16.92 -3.75 -23.36
CA ALA A 92 -17.92 -4.76 -22.99
C ALA A 92 -18.99 -4.23 -22.01
N ASN A 93 -18.63 -3.31 -21.11
CA ASN A 93 -19.56 -2.86 -20.06
C ASN A 93 -20.16 -1.47 -20.31
N TYR A 94 -19.52 -0.65 -21.16
CA TYR A 94 -19.88 0.76 -21.34
C TYR A 94 -20.00 1.19 -22.80
N ASP A 95 -19.73 0.30 -23.76
CA ASP A 95 -19.71 0.61 -25.21
C ASP A 95 -18.76 1.77 -25.56
N VAL A 96 -17.62 1.84 -24.86
CA VAL A 96 -16.59 2.87 -25.05
C VAL A 96 -15.38 2.29 -25.78
N LYS A 97 -15.02 2.86 -26.93
CA LYS A 97 -13.82 2.54 -27.71
C LYS A 97 -12.65 3.40 -27.23
N ALA A 98 -11.80 2.84 -26.37
CA ALA A 98 -10.61 3.54 -25.88
C ALA A 98 -9.37 3.27 -26.75
N TYR A 99 -8.66 4.32 -27.13
CA TYR A 99 -7.33 4.24 -27.72
C TYR A 99 -6.27 4.29 -26.61
N VAL A 100 -5.69 3.14 -26.25
CA VAL A 100 -4.74 3.03 -25.14
C VAL A 100 -3.30 3.02 -25.65
N VAL A 101 -2.50 3.91 -25.08
CA VAL A 101 -1.08 4.07 -25.39
C VAL A 101 -0.27 3.86 -24.12
N VAL A 102 0.77 3.05 -24.19
CA VAL A 102 1.74 2.91 -23.09
C VAL A 102 3.01 3.67 -23.46
N ALA A 103 3.33 4.68 -22.66
CA ALA A 103 4.45 5.59 -22.91
C ALA A 103 5.80 4.87 -22.82
N LYS A 104 6.72 5.15 -23.74
CA LYS A 104 8.10 4.65 -23.72
C LYS A 104 9.04 5.74 -23.23
N PHE A 105 9.94 5.37 -22.32
CA PHE A 105 11.00 6.24 -21.83
C PHE A 105 12.35 5.63 -22.15
N PHE A 106 13.35 6.47 -22.38
CA PHE A 106 14.70 6.00 -22.68
C PHE A 106 15.22 5.11 -21.54
N ASN A 107 15.73 3.92 -21.90
CA ASN A 107 16.17 2.87 -20.96
C ASN A 107 15.16 2.44 -19.89
N ASN A 108 13.87 2.78 -20.02
CA ASN A 108 12.87 2.64 -18.95
C ASN A 108 13.31 3.29 -17.62
N LEU A 109 14.27 4.21 -17.67
CA LEU A 109 14.96 4.83 -16.53
C LEU A 109 14.69 6.32 -16.50
N GLY A 110 13.55 6.81 -17.01
CA GLY A 110 13.15 8.21 -16.82
C GLY A 110 13.41 8.61 -15.35
N TYR A 111 13.63 9.86 -14.99
CA TYR A 111 12.86 10.99 -15.46
C TYR A 111 13.63 12.26 -15.11
N LEU A 112 14.01 13.05 -16.12
CA LEU A 112 14.29 14.45 -15.86
C LEU A 112 12.96 15.17 -15.56
N PRO A 113 12.95 16.22 -14.73
CA PRO A 113 11.77 17.08 -14.57
C PRO A 113 11.21 17.51 -15.93
N GLN A 114 9.87 17.61 -16.06
CA GLN A 114 9.13 17.97 -17.29
C GLN A 114 9.10 16.94 -18.43
N GLU A 115 9.86 15.83 -18.34
CA GLU A 115 9.85 14.77 -19.36
C GLU A 115 8.46 14.12 -19.55
N PRO A 116 7.66 13.83 -18.50
CA PRO A 116 6.33 13.25 -18.67
C PRO A 116 5.35 14.14 -19.45
N GLU A 117 5.39 15.46 -19.23
CA GLU A 117 4.51 16.40 -19.94
C GLU A 117 4.86 16.51 -21.42
N ARG A 118 6.16 16.62 -21.74
CA ARG A 118 6.64 16.61 -23.13
C ARG A 118 6.28 15.30 -23.82
N ARG A 119 6.45 14.17 -23.12
CA ARG A 119 6.09 12.85 -23.65
C ARG A 119 4.59 12.73 -23.91
N LEU A 120 3.74 13.22 -23.01
CA LEU A 120 2.29 13.23 -23.22
C LEU A 120 1.92 14.04 -24.46
N ALA A 121 2.49 15.24 -24.63
CA ALA A 121 2.21 16.08 -25.79
C ALA A 121 2.58 15.39 -27.11
N SER A 122 3.77 14.78 -27.18
CA SER A 122 4.23 14.01 -28.34
C SER A 122 3.31 12.83 -28.65
N ILE A 123 2.90 12.05 -27.64
CA ILE A 123 1.94 10.95 -27.81
C ILE A 123 0.61 11.44 -28.39
N LEU A 124 0.06 12.55 -27.87
CA LEU A 124 -1.21 13.09 -28.36
C LEU A 124 -1.10 13.58 -29.81
N THR A 125 0.05 14.13 -30.22
CA THR A 125 0.32 14.45 -31.63
C THR A 125 0.32 13.19 -32.49
N GLU A 126 1.02 12.13 -32.09
CA GLU A 126 1.06 10.87 -32.86
C GLU A 126 -0.31 10.18 -32.94
N VAL A 127 -1.09 10.22 -31.86
CA VAL A 127 -2.46 9.70 -31.81
C VAL A 127 -3.37 10.46 -32.78
N SER A 128 -3.25 11.79 -32.83
CA SER A 128 -3.97 12.63 -33.79
C SER A 128 -3.57 12.33 -35.24
N LEU A 129 -2.27 12.15 -35.52
CA LEU A 129 -1.77 11.76 -36.85
C LEU A 129 -2.27 10.39 -37.31
N ARG A 130 -2.68 9.52 -36.37
CA ARG A 130 -3.31 8.22 -36.65
C ARG A 130 -4.83 8.31 -36.81
N GLY A 131 -5.39 9.52 -36.83
CA GLY A 131 -6.80 9.77 -37.14
C GLY A 131 -7.74 9.73 -35.94
N VAL A 132 -7.24 9.70 -34.70
CA VAL A 132 -8.07 9.89 -33.50
C VAL A 132 -8.39 11.38 -33.36
N SER A 133 -9.65 11.69 -33.06
CA SER A 133 -10.11 13.08 -32.90
C SER A 133 -9.32 13.82 -31.82
N ALA A 134 -8.83 15.03 -32.14
CA ALA A 134 -8.22 15.92 -31.15
C ALA A 134 -9.19 16.39 -30.06
N ARG A 135 -10.51 16.17 -30.24
CA ARG A 135 -11.54 16.44 -29.22
C ARG A 135 -11.81 15.25 -28.30
N ALA A 136 -11.24 14.08 -28.57
CA ALA A 136 -11.42 12.92 -27.72
C ALA A 136 -10.88 13.22 -26.31
N PRO A 137 -11.63 12.95 -25.23
CA PRO A 137 -11.15 13.12 -23.87
C PRO A 137 -9.89 12.28 -23.63
N VAL A 138 -8.98 12.84 -22.85
CA VAL A 138 -7.69 12.25 -22.50
C VAL A 138 -7.70 11.90 -21.02
N ALA A 139 -7.44 10.64 -20.71
CA ALA A 139 -7.07 10.22 -19.36
C ALA A 139 -5.58 9.88 -19.30
N VAL A 140 -5.00 10.13 -18.12
CA VAL A 140 -3.66 9.66 -17.79
C VAL A 140 -3.79 8.56 -16.76
N ALA A 141 -3.00 7.50 -16.93
CA ALA A 141 -2.76 6.50 -15.90
C ALA A 141 -1.26 6.41 -15.62
N GLY A 142 -0.88 6.03 -14.42
CA GLY A 142 0.51 5.73 -14.12
C GLY A 142 0.64 4.61 -13.10
N HIS A 143 1.60 3.71 -13.33
CA HIS A 143 1.92 2.66 -12.36
C HIS A 143 3.11 3.07 -11.51
N SER A 144 3.00 2.92 -10.18
CA SER A 144 4.11 3.14 -9.25
C SER A 144 4.71 4.54 -9.43
N ALA A 145 5.99 4.62 -9.78
CA ALA A 145 6.67 5.87 -10.11
C ALA A 145 6.03 6.64 -11.27
N GLY A 146 5.58 5.93 -12.30
CA GLY A 146 4.91 6.53 -13.46
C GLY A 146 3.71 7.40 -13.07
N ALA A 147 3.00 7.05 -11.98
CA ALA A 147 1.90 7.87 -11.47
C ALA A 147 2.40 9.20 -10.89
N PHE A 148 3.24 9.19 -9.84
CA PHE A 148 3.61 10.46 -9.19
C PHE A 148 4.40 11.41 -10.11
N LEU A 149 5.07 10.87 -11.13
CA LEU A 149 5.78 11.64 -12.16
C LEU A 149 4.85 12.18 -13.24
N ALA A 150 3.80 11.45 -13.61
CA ALA A 150 2.81 11.92 -14.58
C ALA A 150 1.85 12.96 -13.99
N TYR A 151 1.95 13.30 -12.71
CA TYR A 151 1.03 14.22 -12.04
C TYR A 151 0.88 15.57 -12.75
N ASP A 152 1.98 16.24 -13.10
CA ASP A 152 1.91 17.56 -13.73
C ASP A 152 1.31 17.44 -15.15
N ALA A 153 1.66 16.37 -15.87
CA ALA A 153 1.07 16.05 -17.17
C ALA A 153 -0.44 15.77 -17.08
N ALA A 154 -0.88 15.03 -16.05
CA ALA A 154 -2.29 14.79 -15.78
C ALA A 154 -3.02 16.10 -15.42
N LEU A 155 -2.38 16.95 -14.62
CA LEU A 155 -2.92 18.24 -14.22
C LEU A 155 -3.11 19.18 -15.42
N THR A 156 -2.20 19.21 -16.39
CA THR A 156 -2.30 20.14 -17.52
C THR A 156 -3.10 19.60 -18.70
N ARG A 157 -3.08 18.29 -18.98
CA ARG A 157 -3.57 17.75 -20.27
C ARG A 157 -4.57 16.59 -20.20
N SER A 158 -5.02 16.19 -19.01
CA SER A 158 -6.03 15.10 -18.87
C SER A 158 -7.31 15.58 -18.19
N GLN A 159 -8.43 14.90 -18.43
CA GLN A 159 -9.70 15.12 -17.71
C GLN A 159 -9.81 14.24 -16.46
N ALA A 160 -9.11 13.10 -16.42
CA ALA A 160 -9.11 12.17 -15.29
C ALA A 160 -7.74 11.51 -15.11
N PHE A 161 -7.42 11.15 -13.87
CA PHE A 161 -6.13 10.57 -13.51
C PHE A 161 -6.29 9.23 -12.77
N VAL A 162 -5.50 8.23 -13.14
CA VAL A 162 -5.52 6.89 -12.54
C VAL A 162 -4.15 6.53 -11.99
N HIS A 163 -4.07 6.30 -10.69
CA HIS A 163 -2.91 5.70 -10.05
C HIS A 163 -3.10 4.19 -9.95
N LEU A 164 -2.15 3.43 -10.47
CA LEU A 164 -2.03 1.98 -10.30
C LEU A 164 -0.85 1.72 -9.36
N GLY A 165 -1.05 1.00 -8.26
CA GLY A 165 0.02 0.76 -7.28
C GLY A 165 0.72 2.06 -6.84
N SER A 166 -0.05 3.14 -6.63
CA SER A 166 0.48 4.47 -6.30
C SER A 166 -0.54 5.31 -5.53
N THR A 167 -0.08 6.28 -4.75
CA THR A 167 -0.92 7.23 -4.00
C THR A 167 -0.40 8.66 -4.15
N LEU A 168 -1.21 9.64 -3.73
CA LEU A 168 -0.75 11.03 -3.68
C LEU A 168 0.16 11.34 -2.48
N ASN A 169 0.28 10.41 -1.53
CA ASN A 169 1.07 10.58 -0.32
C ASN A 169 0.56 11.75 0.52
N SER A 170 -0.76 11.82 0.76
CA SER A 170 -1.40 12.95 1.45
C SER A 170 -0.83 13.23 2.85
N ARG A 171 -0.28 12.19 3.51
CA ARG A 171 0.32 12.29 4.86
C ARG A 171 1.85 12.38 4.86
N GLY A 172 2.50 12.37 3.70
CA GLY A 172 3.94 12.53 3.58
C GLY A 172 4.79 11.40 4.18
N VAL A 173 4.21 10.21 4.32
CA VAL A 173 4.89 9.02 4.88
C VAL A 173 5.68 8.23 3.82
N LEU A 174 5.43 8.49 2.53
CA LEU A 174 6.11 7.87 1.39
C LEU A 174 7.26 8.76 0.89
N PRO A 175 8.26 8.21 0.18
CA PRO A 175 9.49 8.94 -0.17
C PRO A 175 9.33 9.95 -1.32
N TRP A 176 8.15 10.07 -1.94
CA TRP A 176 7.88 11.08 -2.96
C TRP A 176 7.12 12.28 -2.37
N LYS A 177 7.14 13.40 -3.10
CA LYS A 177 6.54 14.67 -2.66
C LYS A 177 5.08 14.45 -2.18
N PRO A 178 4.74 14.87 -0.95
CA PRO A 178 3.37 14.80 -0.45
C PRO A 178 2.44 15.67 -1.30
N ARG A 179 1.29 15.11 -1.68
CA ARG A 179 0.22 15.82 -2.38
C ARG A 179 -1.11 15.38 -1.78
N SER A 180 -2.06 16.31 -1.66
CA SER A 180 -3.37 15.99 -1.06
C SER A 180 -4.34 15.50 -2.13
N VAL A 181 -5.02 14.39 -1.84
CA VAL A 181 -6.19 13.92 -2.61
C VAL A 181 -7.25 15.01 -2.70
N LEU A 182 -7.49 15.74 -1.61
CA LEU A 182 -8.47 16.81 -1.52
C LEU A 182 -8.13 17.99 -2.43
N ALA A 183 -6.84 18.31 -2.57
CA ALA A 183 -6.35 19.45 -3.33
C ALA A 183 -6.22 19.19 -4.83
N PHE A 184 -6.22 17.92 -5.27
CA PHE A 184 -6.16 17.62 -6.70
C PHE A 184 -7.45 18.10 -7.39
N PRO A 185 -7.41 18.96 -8.43
CA PRO A 185 -8.62 19.64 -8.91
C PRO A 185 -9.51 18.79 -9.84
N LYS A 186 -9.06 17.59 -10.22
CA LYS A 186 -9.73 16.71 -11.18
C LYS A 186 -10.11 15.37 -10.53
N PRO A 187 -10.99 14.58 -11.16
CA PRO A 187 -11.21 13.20 -10.76
C PRO A 187 -9.91 12.40 -10.72
N ILE A 188 -9.73 11.62 -9.65
CA ILE A 188 -8.56 10.75 -9.49
C ILE A 188 -8.94 9.41 -8.84
N LEU A 189 -8.58 8.31 -9.49
CA LEU A 189 -8.66 6.96 -8.92
C LEU A 189 -7.30 6.56 -8.34
N GLN A 190 -7.28 6.12 -7.09
CA GLN A 190 -6.12 5.48 -6.47
C GLN A 190 -6.40 3.98 -6.29
N LEU A 191 -5.76 3.16 -7.12
CA LEU A 191 -5.96 1.72 -7.15
C LEU A 191 -4.70 1.01 -6.63
N LEU A 192 -4.84 0.30 -5.51
CA LEU A 192 -3.76 -0.41 -4.83
C LEU A 192 -4.05 -1.90 -4.76
N GLY A 193 -3.01 -2.71 -4.58
CA GLY A 193 -3.14 -4.14 -4.29
C GLY A 193 -3.05 -4.41 -2.80
N GLU A 194 -3.87 -5.31 -2.26
CA GLU A 194 -3.75 -5.76 -0.86
C GLU A 194 -2.37 -6.36 -0.54
N MET A 195 -1.80 -7.06 -1.53
CA MET A 195 -0.52 -7.78 -1.44
C MET A 195 0.64 -6.96 -2.05
N ASP A 196 0.44 -5.66 -2.22
CA ASP A 196 1.45 -4.73 -2.74
C ASP A 196 2.59 -4.57 -1.73
N GLY A 197 3.78 -5.10 -2.04
CA GLY A 197 4.95 -5.02 -1.16
C GLY A 197 5.77 -3.74 -1.33
N TYR A 198 5.33 -2.80 -2.16
CA TYR A 198 5.99 -1.51 -2.41
C TYR A 198 5.22 -0.36 -1.75
N ILE A 199 3.89 -0.43 -1.80
CA ILE A 199 2.96 0.47 -1.14
C ILE A 199 2.05 -0.38 -0.27
N ARG A 200 2.29 -0.27 1.04
CA ARG A 200 1.56 -1.02 2.05
C ARG A 200 0.09 -0.60 2.02
N PHE A 201 -0.80 -1.53 2.37
CA PHE A 201 -2.25 -1.26 2.39
C PHE A 201 -2.61 -0.08 3.30
N THR A 202 -1.81 0.19 4.33
CA THR A 202 -1.96 1.33 5.25
C THR A 202 -1.74 2.67 4.54
N GLY A 203 -0.90 2.73 3.50
CA GLY A 203 -0.83 3.89 2.61
C GLY A 203 -2.18 4.17 1.93
N GLY A 204 -2.86 3.12 1.47
CA GLY A 204 -4.24 3.20 0.96
C GLY A 204 -5.25 3.60 2.04
N ALA A 205 -5.11 3.07 3.26
CA ALA A 205 -5.96 3.43 4.37
C ALA A 205 -5.91 4.93 4.68
N LEU A 206 -4.71 5.53 4.68
CA LEU A 206 -4.54 6.96 4.94
C LEU A 206 -5.20 7.82 3.86
N GLU A 207 -5.07 7.45 2.58
CA GLU A 207 -5.77 8.16 1.50
C GLU A 207 -7.29 7.96 1.59
N TYR A 208 -7.74 6.76 1.96
CA TYR A 208 -9.16 6.47 2.15
C TYR A 208 -9.76 7.37 3.25
N ALA A 209 -9.07 7.55 4.38
CA ALA A 209 -9.49 8.45 5.45
C ALA A 209 -9.57 9.92 5.02
N GLU A 210 -8.68 10.38 4.13
CA GLU A 210 -8.79 11.72 3.51
C GLU A 210 -10.09 11.86 2.72
N VAL A 211 -10.45 10.84 1.92
CA VAL A 211 -11.70 10.84 1.14
C VAL A 211 -12.92 10.84 2.07
N GLU A 212 -12.92 10.07 3.16
CA GLU A 212 -14.01 10.11 4.16
C GLU A 212 -14.17 11.51 4.77
N SER A 213 -13.07 12.22 5.04
CA SER A 213 -13.13 13.60 5.52
C SER A 213 -13.74 14.56 4.49
N LEU A 214 -13.63 14.25 3.19
CA LEU A 214 -14.26 15.02 2.12
C LEU A 214 -15.76 14.73 2.03
N MET A 215 -16.18 13.48 2.26
CA MET A 215 -17.59 13.10 2.26
C MET A 215 -18.39 13.94 3.24
N ALA A 216 -17.83 14.22 4.42
CA ALA A 216 -18.44 15.08 5.42
C ALA A 216 -18.64 16.53 4.95
N LYS A 217 -17.87 16.99 3.95
CA LYS A 217 -17.90 18.37 3.44
C LYS A 217 -18.69 18.54 2.15
N LYS A 218 -18.64 17.54 1.25
CA LYS A 218 -19.20 17.63 -0.11
C LYS A 218 -20.36 16.66 -0.37
N GLY A 219 -20.68 15.79 0.58
CA GLY A 219 -21.62 14.68 0.38
C GLY A 219 -20.91 13.39 -0.04
N PHE A 220 -21.54 12.27 0.29
CA PHE A 220 -20.97 10.93 0.10
C PHE A 220 -20.67 10.61 -1.37
N GLU A 221 -21.62 10.86 -2.27
CA GLU A 221 -21.48 10.48 -3.67
C GLU A 221 -20.40 11.29 -4.40
N ASP A 222 -20.37 12.61 -4.23
CA ASP A 222 -19.42 13.47 -4.93
C ASP A 222 -17.97 13.17 -4.50
N ALA A 223 -17.73 12.97 -3.20
CA ALA A 223 -16.40 12.66 -2.70
C ALA A 223 -15.89 11.27 -3.15
N LEU A 224 -16.73 10.22 -3.03
CA LEU A 224 -16.31 8.85 -3.35
C LEU A 224 -16.12 8.66 -4.85
N LEU A 225 -16.98 9.25 -5.68
CA LEU A 225 -16.98 9.02 -7.12
C LEU A 225 -15.88 9.83 -7.78
N ASP A 226 -15.59 11.04 -7.31
CA ASP A 226 -14.50 11.87 -7.84
C ASP A 226 -13.12 11.35 -7.43
N LYS A 227 -12.99 10.84 -6.20
CA LYS A 227 -11.68 10.53 -5.60
C LYS A 227 -11.59 9.13 -5.00
N PRO A 228 -12.06 8.06 -5.68
CA PRO A 228 -12.10 6.74 -5.08
C PRO A 228 -10.70 6.22 -4.74
N VAL A 229 -10.58 5.66 -3.54
CA VAL A 229 -9.44 4.83 -3.13
C VAL A 229 -9.93 3.40 -3.08
N VAL A 230 -9.29 2.53 -3.86
CA VAL A 230 -9.68 1.13 -4.00
C VAL A 230 -8.49 0.23 -3.72
N LEU A 231 -8.67 -0.71 -2.80
CA LEU A 231 -7.73 -1.78 -2.51
C LEU A 231 -8.25 -3.09 -3.13
N LEU A 232 -7.50 -3.66 -4.08
CA LEU A 232 -7.86 -4.91 -4.75
C LEU A 232 -7.40 -6.11 -3.90
N PRO A 233 -8.33 -6.99 -3.46
CA PRO A 233 -7.98 -8.19 -2.71
C PRO A 233 -7.01 -9.08 -3.47
N GLY A 234 -5.93 -9.50 -2.81
CA GLY A 234 -4.98 -10.49 -3.33
C GLY A 234 -4.05 -10.05 -4.44
N VAL A 235 -4.23 -8.84 -4.96
CA VAL A 235 -3.39 -8.25 -6.02
C VAL A 235 -2.10 -7.71 -5.42
N SER A 236 -0.97 -7.96 -6.08
CA SER A 236 0.33 -7.39 -5.73
C SER A 236 0.71 -6.19 -6.60
N HIS A 237 1.79 -5.48 -6.26
CA HIS A 237 2.25 -4.30 -7.01
C HIS A 237 2.54 -4.62 -8.47
N GLN A 238 3.33 -5.67 -8.72
CA GLN A 238 3.78 -6.00 -10.07
C GLN A 238 2.64 -6.54 -10.95
N GLN A 239 1.53 -6.99 -10.37
CA GLN A 239 0.36 -7.46 -11.13
C GLN A 239 -0.43 -6.33 -11.82
N PHE A 240 -0.12 -5.06 -11.54
CA PHE A 240 -0.56 -3.94 -12.39
C PHE A 240 0.20 -3.88 -13.73
N GLY A 241 1.36 -4.53 -13.83
CA GLY A 241 2.09 -4.83 -15.06
C GLY A 241 2.05 -6.33 -15.38
N ASP A 242 3.14 -6.93 -15.83
CA ASP A 242 3.20 -8.34 -16.23
C ASP A 242 3.58 -9.29 -15.07
N GLY A 243 3.60 -8.79 -13.84
CA GLY A 243 4.06 -9.52 -12.65
C GLY A 243 5.59 -9.61 -12.55
N SER A 244 6.34 -9.10 -13.52
CA SER A 244 7.80 -9.14 -13.47
C SER A 244 8.36 -8.04 -12.57
N GLN A 245 9.44 -8.38 -11.86
CA GLN A 245 10.15 -7.45 -11.01
C GLN A 245 11.28 -6.77 -11.77
N SER A 246 11.34 -5.42 -11.70
CA SER A 246 12.43 -4.66 -12.32
C SER A 246 13.79 -4.95 -11.67
N LYS A 247 14.89 -4.74 -12.42
CA LYS A 247 16.26 -4.91 -11.90
C LYS A 247 16.52 -4.03 -10.67
N ALA A 248 16.06 -2.78 -10.71
CA ALA A 248 16.20 -1.83 -9.60
C ALA A 248 15.45 -2.29 -8.34
N ALA A 249 14.23 -2.83 -8.51
CA ALA A 249 13.48 -3.43 -7.42
C ALA A 249 14.23 -4.61 -6.78
N ARG A 250 14.78 -5.51 -7.60
CA ARG A 250 15.57 -6.66 -7.11
C ARG A 250 16.81 -6.21 -6.32
N MET A 251 17.53 -5.21 -6.81
CA MET A 251 18.72 -4.67 -6.15
C MET A 251 18.42 -3.99 -4.82
N SER A 252 17.23 -3.38 -4.67
CA SER A 252 16.80 -2.74 -3.42
C SER A 252 16.19 -3.70 -2.41
N GLY A 253 16.13 -5.01 -2.71
CA GLY A 253 15.54 -6.03 -1.84
C GLY A 253 14.02 -5.93 -1.68
N ARG A 254 13.36 -4.96 -2.33
CA ARG A 254 11.91 -4.79 -2.28
C ARG A 254 11.24 -5.90 -3.06
N ARG A 255 10.20 -6.53 -2.51
CA ARG A 255 9.44 -7.59 -3.17
C ARG A 255 7.98 -7.53 -2.73
N ASP A 256 7.09 -7.90 -3.65
CA ASP A 256 5.69 -8.11 -3.34
C ASP A 256 5.45 -9.20 -2.31
N LEU A 257 4.35 -9.06 -1.58
CA LEU A 257 3.79 -10.16 -0.80
C LEU A 257 3.24 -11.21 -1.76
N PRO A 258 3.19 -12.50 -1.39
CA PRO A 258 2.64 -13.54 -2.26
C PRO A 258 1.18 -13.23 -2.65
N PRO A 259 0.87 -12.95 -3.92
CA PRO A 259 -0.51 -12.74 -4.35
C PRO A 259 -1.29 -14.05 -4.28
N TYR A 260 -2.60 -13.95 -4.04
CA TYR A 260 -3.51 -15.10 -4.06
C TYR A 260 -4.52 -15.08 -5.22
N VAL A 261 -4.40 -14.09 -6.12
CA VAL A 261 -5.09 -14.08 -7.42
C VAL A 261 -4.09 -14.24 -8.56
N SER A 262 -4.55 -14.83 -9.67
CA SER A 262 -3.73 -14.97 -10.87
C SER A 262 -3.46 -13.62 -11.53
N LEU A 263 -2.43 -13.53 -12.37
CA LEU A 263 -2.12 -12.31 -13.13
C LEU A 263 -3.30 -11.87 -14.01
N GLN A 264 -3.95 -12.81 -14.69
CA GLN A 264 -5.12 -12.54 -15.52
C GLN A 264 -6.29 -11.99 -14.70
N GLU A 265 -6.52 -12.55 -13.53
CA GLU A 265 -7.59 -12.07 -12.63
C GLU A 265 -7.27 -10.66 -12.10
N ALA A 266 -6.02 -10.39 -11.72
CA ALA A 266 -5.58 -9.06 -11.32
C ALA A 266 -5.79 -8.01 -12.43
N HIS A 267 -5.48 -8.33 -13.69
CA HIS A 267 -5.75 -7.47 -14.84
C HIS A 267 -7.25 -7.26 -15.06
N ARG A 268 -8.06 -8.31 -14.93
CA ARG A 268 -9.52 -8.22 -15.04
C ARG A 268 -10.11 -7.30 -13.96
N MET A 269 -9.67 -7.45 -12.72
CA MET A 269 -10.08 -6.60 -11.59
C MET A 269 -9.65 -5.13 -11.83
N THR A 270 -8.41 -4.92 -12.27
CA THR A 270 -7.88 -3.60 -12.62
C THR A 270 -8.70 -2.95 -13.74
N GLY A 271 -8.90 -3.67 -14.84
CA GLY A 271 -9.69 -3.23 -15.99
C GLY A 271 -11.10 -2.83 -15.60
N LYS A 272 -11.79 -3.65 -14.78
CA LYS A 272 -13.14 -3.35 -14.29
C LYS A 272 -13.20 -2.01 -13.54
N ILE A 273 -12.32 -1.78 -12.56
CA ILE A 273 -12.38 -0.57 -11.73
C ILE A 273 -11.98 0.67 -12.55
N VAL A 274 -10.90 0.58 -13.32
CA VAL A 274 -10.43 1.69 -14.17
C VAL A 274 -11.47 2.06 -15.23
N ALA A 275 -12.05 1.07 -15.90
CA ALA A 275 -13.12 1.30 -16.88
C ALA A 275 -14.34 1.97 -16.25
N SER A 276 -14.76 1.52 -15.06
CA SER A 276 -15.89 2.10 -14.32
C SER A 276 -15.65 3.58 -13.98
N PHE A 277 -14.43 3.90 -13.54
CA PHE A 277 -14.02 5.27 -13.23
C PHE A 277 -13.99 6.17 -14.46
N LEU A 278 -13.35 5.72 -15.55
CA LEU A 278 -13.26 6.49 -16.78
C LEU A 278 -14.63 6.67 -17.44
N ALA A 279 -15.46 5.63 -17.46
CA ALA A 279 -16.82 5.69 -17.98
C ALA A 279 -17.68 6.71 -17.22
N TYR A 280 -17.59 6.74 -15.88
CA TYR A 280 -18.34 7.67 -15.05
C TYR A 280 -17.97 9.15 -15.31
N HIS A 281 -16.67 9.44 -15.48
CA HIS A 281 -16.17 10.82 -15.54
C HIS A 281 -16.07 11.42 -16.94
N LEU A 282 -15.76 10.59 -17.95
CA LEU A 282 -15.45 11.11 -19.30
C LEU A 282 -16.65 11.08 -20.25
N PHE A 283 -17.67 10.29 -19.93
CA PHE A 283 -18.77 10.07 -20.84
C PHE A 283 -20.09 10.50 -20.20
N PRO A 284 -20.74 11.56 -20.72
CA PRO A 284 -22.08 11.96 -20.31
C PRO A 284 -23.16 11.00 -20.85
N LEU A 285 -22.77 9.95 -21.58
CA LEU A 285 -23.67 9.13 -22.38
C LEU A 285 -24.50 8.18 -21.51
N ASN A 286 -25.79 8.52 -21.40
CA ASN A 286 -26.90 7.72 -20.89
C ASN A 286 -26.77 7.32 -19.41
N GLY A 287 -27.75 7.71 -18.59
CA GLY A 287 -27.74 7.45 -17.14
C GLY A 287 -27.33 6.03 -16.73
N ARG A 288 -27.55 5.00 -17.57
CA ARG A 288 -27.12 3.62 -17.33
C ARG A 288 -25.60 3.43 -17.18
N ALA A 289 -24.75 3.95 -18.06
CA ALA A 289 -23.29 3.73 -17.95
C ALA A 289 -22.71 4.44 -16.72
N ARG A 290 -23.18 5.68 -16.48
CA ARG A 290 -22.85 6.44 -15.28
C ARG A 290 -23.32 5.76 -14.00
N VAL A 291 -24.56 5.27 -13.95
CA VAL A 291 -25.11 4.52 -12.80
C VAL A 291 -24.36 3.20 -12.58
N ALA A 292 -24.06 2.45 -13.64
CA ALA A 292 -23.32 1.20 -13.56
C ALA A 292 -21.88 1.43 -13.05
N GLY A 293 -21.17 2.41 -13.60
CA GLY A 293 -19.84 2.81 -13.14
C GLY A 293 -19.85 3.23 -11.68
N ALA A 294 -20.79 4.12 -11.29
CA ALA A 294 -20.94 4.57 -9.91
C ALA A 294 -21.24 3.42 -8.94
N SER A 295 -22.08 2.46 -9.34
CA SER A 295 -22.38 1.27 -8.53
C SER A 295 -21.14 0.42 -8.28
N VAL A 296 -20.32 0.17 -9.31
CA VAL A 296 -19.06 -0.58 -9.17
C VAL A 296 -18.08 0.16 -8.26
N LEU A 297 -17.92 1.48 -8.45
CA LEU A 297 -17.02 2.29 -7.62
C LEU A 297 -17.46 2.32 -6.16
N ARG A 298 -18.76 2.44 -5.89
CA ARG A 298 -19.31 2.39 -4.53
C ARG A 298 -19.01 1.06 -3.86
N GLN A 299 -19.31 -0.06 -4.54
CA GLN A 299 -19.04 -1.39 -4.00
C GLN A 299 -17.55 -1.60 -3.71
N ALA A 300 -16.67 -1.14 -4.62
CA ALA A 300 -15.23 -1.25 -4.46
C ALA A 300 -14.70 -0.37 -3.31
N PHE A 301 -15.23 0.84 -3.16
CA PHE A 301 -14.90 1.75 -2.06
C PHE A 301 -15.36 1.17 -0.72
N GLU A 302 -16.60 0.70 -0.60
CA GLU A 302 -17.11 0.05 0.61
C GLU A 302 -16.34 -1.22 0.97
N ALA A 303 -15.95 -2.02 -0.02
CA ALA A 303 -15.09 -3.18 0.18
C ALA A 303 -13.72 -2.78 0.72
N THR A 304 -13.14 -1.70 0.17
CA THR A 304 -11.90 -1.12 0.68
C THR A 304 -12.07 -0.67 2.13
N GLY A 305 -13.17 0.02 2.44
CA GLY A 305 -13.53 0.44 3.80
C GLY A 305 -13.50 -0.73 4.79
N ARG A 306 -14.09 -1.88 4.44
CA ARG A 306 -14.06 -3.09 5.29
C ARG A 306 -12.63 -3.63 5.50
N MET A 307 -11.74 -3.51 4.52
CA MET A 307 -10.36 -3.98 4.63
C MET A 307 -9.49 -3.05 5.48
N VAL A 308 -9.68 -1.72 5.37
CA VAL A 308 -8.83 -0.74 6.03
C VAL A 308 -9.34 -0.28 7.39
N ARG A 309 -10.64 -0.48 7.70
CA ARG A 309 -11.26 -0.02 8.96
C ARG A 309 -10.54 -0.48 10.22
N PRO A 310 -10.14 -1.77 10.36
CA PRO A 310 -9.47 -2.22 11.58
C PRO A 310 -8.18 -1.45 11.86
N TYR A 311 -7.47 -1.04 10.82
CA TYR A 311 -6.28 -0.21 10.96
C TYR A 311 -6.63 1.24 11.29
N LEU A 312 -7.58 1.83 10.56
CA LEU A 312 -7.97 3.23 10.74
C LEU A 312 -8.51 3.50 12.14
N ASP A 313 -9.37 2.64 12.67
CA ASP A 313 -9.96 2.81 14.00
C ASP A 313 -8.87 2.81 15.08
N GLU A 314 -7.87 1.92 14.95
CA GLU A 314 -6.74 1.80 15.87
C GLU A 314 -5.65 2.86 15.70
N SER A 315 -5.68 3.60 14.58
CA SER A 315 -4.69 4.66 14.29
C SER A 315 -5.17 6.05 14.71
N THR A 316 -6.36 6.16 15.31
CA THR A 316 -6.90 7.45 15.78
C THR A 316 -6.21 7.92 17.06
N PRO A 317 -6.08 9.25 17.29
CA PRO A 317 -5.59 9.77 18.57
C PRO A 317 -6.39 9.27 19.78
N GLN A 318 -7.70 9.04 19.61
CA GLN A 318 -8.57 8.52 20.68
C GLN A 318 -8.25 7.06 21.01
N ALA A 319 -8.14 6.19 20.00
CA ALA A 319 -7.76 4.79 20.23
C ALA A 319 -6.37 4.65 20.86
N GLU A 320 -5.44 5.53 20.47
CA GLU A 320 -4.11 5.61 21.07
C GLU A 320 -4.17 6.01 22.55
N ASP A 321 -4.91 7.07 22.91
CA ASP A 321 -5.11 7.48 24.31
C ASP A 321 -5.77 6.36 25.12
N ASP A 322 -6.82 5.71 24.57
CA ASP A 322 -7.49 4.58 25.20
C ASP A 322 -6.55 3.39 25.43
N PHE A 323 -5.67 3.10 24.47
CA PHE A 323 -4.64 2.08 24.60
C PHE A 323 -3.63 2.42 25.71
N ILE A 324 -3.19 3.68 25.77
CA ILE A 324 -2.24 4.14 26.78
C ILE A 324 -2.83 4.01 28.19
N ARG A 325 -4.08 4.47 28.36
CA ARG A 325 -4.79 4.38 29.64
C ARG A 325 -5.06 2.93 30.04
N TRP A 326 -5.40 2.09 29.06
CA TRP A 326 -5.55 0.65 29.29
C TRP A 326 -4.25 0.01 29.79
N ALA A 327 -3.11 0.28 29.16
CA ALA A 327 -1.83 -0.32 29.54
C ALA A 327 -1.46 0.00 31.00
N GLN A 328 -1.58 1.26 31.43
CA GLN A 328 -1.32 1.63 32.82
C GLN A 328 -2.30 1.03 33.81
N ALA A 329 -3.59 0.99 33.48
CA ALA A 329 -4.59 0.39 34.35
C ALA A 329 -4.31 -1.12 34.54
N GLU A 330 -3.89 -1.81 33.48
CA GLU A 330 -3.44 -3.21 33.56
C GLU A 330 -2.16 -3.37 34.38
N VAL A 331 -1.15 -2.52 34.21
CA VAL A 331 0.09 -2.57 35.01
C VAL A 331 -0.16 -2.26 36.48
N ALA A 332 -1.09 -1.35 36.78
CA ALA A 332 -1.49 -1.05 38.14
C ALA A 332 -2.23 -2.25 38.76
N SER A 333 -3.26 -2.79 38.06
CA SER A 333 -4.07 -3.92 38.54
C SER A 333 -4.48 -3.76 40.02
N VAL A 334 -5.02 -2.60 40.39
CA VAL A 334 -5.47 -2.25 41.75
C VAL A 334 -6.99 -2.05 41.75
N GLU A 335 -7.67 -2.43 42.82
CA GLU A 335 -9.10 -2.20 42.97
C GLU A 335 -9.48 -0.72 42.82
N GLY A 336 -10.54 -0.46 42.04
CA GLY A 336 -11.02 0.90 41.75
C GLY A 336 -10.12 1.75 40.84
N VAL A 337 -8.97 1.23 40.39
CA VAL A 337 -8.11 1.92 39.40
C VAL A 337 -8.45 1.43 38.01
N GLY A 338 -9.12 2.28 37.23
CA GLY A 338 -9.52 2.00 35.86
C GLY A 338 -8.83 2.91 34.85
N ARG A 339 -9.22 2.79 33.57
CA ARG A 339 -8.72 3.67 32.49
C ARG A 339 -9.02 5.15 32.75
N ASN A 340 -10.16 5.43 33.36
CA ASN A 340 -10.57 6.79 33.71
C ASN A 340 -9.69 7.41 34.79
N SER A 341 -8.97 6.60 35.57
CA SER A 341 -7.99 7.05 36.57
C SER A 341 -6.63 7.37 35.95
N VAL A 342 -6.46 7.26 34.62
CA VAL A 342 -5.16 7.44 33.95
C VAL A 342 -5.20 8.67 33.04
N ARG A 343 -4.15 9.49 33.13
CA ARG A 343 -3.86 10.61 32.24
C ARG A 343 -2.60 10.32 31.43
N ALA A 344 -2.72 10.35 30.11
CA ALA A 344 -1.59 10.20 29.20
C ALA A 344 -0.89 11.54 28.95
N LEU A 345 0.44 11.54 28.98
CA LEU A 345 1.30 12.59 28.44
C LEU A 345 2.12 12.02 27.29
N LEU A 346 1.86 12.51 26.09
CA LEU A 346 2.53 12.07 24.87
C LEU A 346 3.68 13.00 24.53
N TYR A 347 4.84 12.41 24.25
CA TYR A 347 6.06 13.12 23.87
C TYR A 347 6.47 12.73 22.44
N GLU A 348 6.80 13.72 21.63
CA GLU A 348 7.40 13.53 20.30
C GLU A 348 8.94 13.59 20.37
N SER A 349 9.48 14.41 21.28
CA SER A 349 10.91 14.56 21.51
C SER A 349 11.45 13.49 22.45
N GLU A 350 12.52 12.80 22.03
CA GLU A 350 13.26 11.91 22.92
C GLU A 350 13.83 12.64 24.13
N GLY A 351 14.34 13.86 23.94
CA GLY A 351 14.94 14.66 25.02
C GLY A 351 13.94 14.93 26.15
N GLU A 352 12.76 15.45 25.82
CA GLU A 352 11.70 15.70 26.81
C GLU A 352 11.22 14.40 27.47
N PHE A 353 11.07 13.35 26.66
CA PHE A 353 10.66 12.06 27.17
C PHE A 353 11.66 11.48 28.16
N VAL A 354 12.97 11.55 27.92
CA VAL A 354 13.99 10.96 28.82
C VAL A 354 13.85 11.53 30.24
N TYR A 355 13.66 12.85 30.35
CA TYR A 355 13.53 13.53 31.64
C TYR A 355 12.15 13.39 32.28
N SER A 356 11.11 13.08 31.51
CA SER A 356 9.76 12.84 32.04
C SER A 356 9.70 11.63 32.98
N LYS A 357 8.77 11.69 33.94
CA LYS A 357 8.54 10.64 34.95
C LYS A 357 7.03 10.46 35.13
N PRO A 358 6.55 9.19 35.18
CA PRO A 358 5.18 8.91 35.56
C PRO A 358 4.97 9.30 37.02
N PHE A 359 3.75 9.67 37.35
CA PHE A 359 3.40 10.21 38.66
C PHE A 359 2.04 9.68 39.10
N LEU A 360 1.83 9.58 40.41
CA LEU A 360 0.54 9.25 41.00
C LEU A 360 0.15 10.39 41.93
N ASP A 361 -0.96 11.05 41.59
CA ASP A 361 -1.61 12.02 42.46
C ASP A 361 -2.51 11.26 43.43
N THR A 362 -2.20 11.29 44.72
CA THR A 362 -2.99 10.62 45.75
C THR A 362 -4.24 11.39 46.17
N GLU A 363 -4.28 12.71 45.94
CA GLU A 363 -5.46 13.52 46.29
C GLU A 363 -6.56 13.32 45.25
N SER A 364 -6.17 13.40 43.98
CA SER A 364 -7.09 13.23 42.85
C SER A 364 -7.21 11.77 42.37
N GLU A 365 -6.43 10.86 42.96
CA GLU A 365 -6.30 9.44 42.59
C GLU A 365 -6.00 9.18 41.09
N TYR A 366 -5.27 10.10 40.43
CA TYR A 366 -4.90 9.96 39.02
C TYR A 366 -3.47 9.45 38.84
N LEU A 367 -3.33 8.52 37.90
CA LEU A 367 -2.06 8.01 37.39
C LEU A 367 -1.67 8.75 36.11
N GLN A 368 -0.59 9.51 36.18
CA GLN A 368 0.03 10.09 35.00
C GLN A 368 1.03 9.11 34.38
N VAL A 369 0.86 8.87 33.08
CA VAL A 369 1.78 8.08 32.26
C VAL A 369 2.49 8.95 31.25
N CYS A 370 3.77 8.68 31.06
CA CYS A 370 4.57 9.33 30.02
C CYS A 370 4.80 8.33 28.89
N VAL A 371 4.42 8.70 27.68
CA VAL A 371 4.57 7.86 26.48
C VAL A 371 5.34 8.63 25.42
N ARG A 372 6.24 7.95 24.71
CA ARG A 372 6.87 8.50 23.52
C ARG A 372 6.49 7.71 22.29
N LYS A 373 6.14 8.43 21.23
CA LYS A 373 6.07 7.87 19.87
C LYS A 373 7.47 7.65 19.36
N VAL A 374 7.81 6.39 19.11
CA VAL A 374 9.09 6.05 18.51
C VAL A 374 8.94 6.15 16.99
N PRO A 375 9.71 7.04 16.32
CA PRO A 375 9.64 7.19 14.87
C PRO A 375 9.97 5.87 14.15
N GLU A 376 9.33 5.67 12.99
CA GLU A 376 9.46 4.53 12.06
C GLU A 376 10.91 4.03 11.84
N ALA A 377 11.90 4.93 11.87
CA ALA A 377 13.31 4.60 11.64
C ALA A 377 13.99 3.79 12.76
N ALA A 378 13.41 3.72 13.97
CA ALA A 378 13.99 3.03 15.11
C ALA A 378 13.45 1.59 15.31
N ILE A 379 12.45 1.17 14.51
CA ILE A 379 11.88 -0.18 14.56
C ILE A 379 12.49 -1.00 13.43
N ARG A 380 13.51 -1.80 13.75
CA ARG A 380 14.21 -2.63 12.76
C ARG A 380 13.54 -3.99 12.58
N ILE A 381 12.49 -4.02 11.76
CA ILE A 381 11.96 -5.26 11.18
C ILE A 381 12.48 -5.38 9.74
N GLY A 382 13.73 -5.82 9.57
CA GLY A 382 14.32 -5.99 8.23
C GLY A 382 14.39 -4.71 7.38
N PHE A 383 14.32 -4.85 6.05
CA PHE A 383 14.39 -3.76 5.06
C PHE A 383 13.08 -2.99 4.88
N THR A 384 12.03 -3.33 5.61
CA THR A 384 10.69 -2.75 5.45
C THR A 384 10.39 -1.77 6.56
N LYS A 385 9.98 -0.55 6.17
CA LYS A 385 9.59 0.47 7.13
C LYS A 385 8.18 0.21 7.67
N GLN A 386 7.95 0.47 8.94
CA GLN A 386 6.64 0.41 9.60
C GLN A 386 5.90 1.74 9.54
N ILE A 387 4.64 1.77 9.11
CA ILE A 387 3.85 3.00 8.96
C ILE A 387 3.23 3.40 10.30
N SER A 388 3.00 2.44 11.21
CA SER A 388 2.56 2.74 12.58
C SER A 388 3.73 2.81 13.57
N PRO A 389 3.81 3.85 14.42
CA PRO A 389 4.84 3.96 15.44
C PRO A 389 4.65 2.93 16.56
N ALA A 390 5.76 2.54 17.19
CA ALA A 390 5.75 1.87 18.49
C ALA A 390 5.68 2.92 19.61
N LEU A 391 5.28 2.47 20.79
CA LEU A 391 5.17 3.32 21.97
C LEU A 391 6.11 2.85 23.08
N ASP A 392 6.93 3.79 23.55
CA ASP A 392 7.75 3.64 24.74
C ASP A 392 6.95 4.16 25.94
N PHE A 393 6.68 3.30 26.92
CA PHE A 393 5.89 3.62 28.10
C PHE A 393 6.76 3.81 29.33
N LYS A 394 6.45 4.85 30.12
CA LYS A 394 6.85 4.96 31.52
C LYS A 394 5.61 5.03 32.40
N MET A 395 5.49 4.07 33.30
CA MET A 395 4.30 3.80 34.12
C MET A 395 4.66 3.65 35.60
N LYS A 396 3.64 3.66 36.47
CA LYS A 396 3.77 3.27 37.89
C LYS A 396 3.42 1.79 38.05
N ARG A 397 4.26 1.05 38.77
CA ARG A 397 4.04 -0.37 39.08
C ARG A 397 2.91 -0.55 40.09
N GLN A 398 2.29 -1.73 40.08
CA GLN A 398 1.28 -2.15 41.04
C GLN A 398 1.67 -1.88 42.49
N GLU A 399 2.89 -2.23 42.91
CA GLU A 399 3.32 -2.08 44.31
C GLU A 399 3.30 -0.61 44.76
N ALA A 400 3.71 0.30 43.86
CA ALA A 400 3.68 1.74 44.13
C ALA A 400 2.26 2.29 44.25
N VAL A 401 1.34 1.79 43.41
CA VAL A 401 -0.07 2.21 43.42
C VAL A 401 -0.78 1.68 44.66
N VAL A 402 -0.56 0.41 45.02
CA VAL A 402 -1.06 -0.23 46.24
C VAL A 402 -0.61 0.55 47.49
N GLN A 403 0.68 0.85 47.58
CA GLN A 403 1.24 1.57 48.73
C GLN A 403 0.66 2.99 48.86
N ALA A 404 0.57 3.71 47.75
CA ALA A 404 0.11 5.09 47.75
C ALA A 404 -1.40 5.24 48.00
N LEU A 405 -2.22 4.38 47.38
CA LEU A 405 -3.68 4.44 47.53
C LEU A 405 -4.21 3.63 48.71
N ARG A 406 -3.37 2.81 49.36
CA ARG A 406 -3.74 1.90 50.45
C ARG A 406 -4.87 0.93 50.06
N ARG A 407 -4.77 0.37 48.85
CA ARG A 407 -5.75 -0.56 48.26
C ARG A 407 -5.12 -1.90 47.93
N TYR A 408 -5.94 -2.91 47.67
CA TYR A 408 -5.46 -4.25 47.34
C TYR A 408 -5.20 -4.43 45.83
N PRO A 409 -4.21 -5.26 45.46
CA PRO A 409 -4.10 -5.80 44.10
C PRO A 409 -5.40 -6.50 43.70
N SER A 410 -5.95 -6.17 42.53
CA SER A 410 -7.11 -6.89 41.98
C SER A 410 -6.70 -8.17 41.24
N LYS A 411 -5.48 -8.19 40.69
CA LYS A 411 -4.84 -9.34 40.01
C LYS A 411 -3.33 -9.13 39.95
N LYS A 412 -2.56 -10.15 39.57
CA LYS A 412 -1.12 -10.00 39.30
C LYS A 412 -0.91 -9.03 38.12
N ALA A 413 -0.02 -8.06 38.28
CA ALA A 413 0.37 -7.16 37.20
C ALA A 413 1.00 -7.95 36.02
N PRO A 414 0.61 -7.64 34.77
CA PRO A 414 1.11 -8.37 33.61
C PRO A 414 2.53 -7.96 33.22
N THR A 415 3.22 -8.85 32.52
CA THR A 415 4.50 -8.54 31.85
C THR A 415 4.28 -7.77 30.55
N ALA A 416 5.34 -7.19 29.96
CA ALA A 416 5.22 -6.52 28.67
C ALA A 416 4.90 -7.53 27.56
N ALA A 417 5.50 -8.72 27.60
CA ALA A 417 5.15 -9.85 26.75
C ALA A 417 3.66 -10.21 26.80
N GLU A 418 3.06 -10.29 28.00
CA GLU A 418 1.62 -10.58 28.16
C GLU A 418 0.74 -9.45 27.62
N LEU A 419 1.11 -8.19 27.85
CA LEU A 419 0.39 -7.05 27.29
C LEU A 419 0.45 -7.04 25.76
N ASN A 420 1.62 -7.25 25.17
CA ASN A 420 1.78 -7.35 23.72
C ASN A 420 0.98 -8.52 23.12
N HIS A 421 0.96 -9.67 23.80
CA HIS A 421 0.13 -10.80 23.39
C HIS A 421 -1.36 -10.43 23.39
N ARG A 422 -1.86 -9.81 24.46
CA ARG A 422 -3.25 -9.35 24.56
C ARG A 422 -3.59 -8.30 23.50
N THR A 423 -2.68 -7.37 23.21
CA THR A 423 -2.84 -6.39 22.13
C THR A 423 -2.99 -7.09 20.78
N PHE A 424 -2.13 -8.08 20.51
CA PHE A 424 -2.18 -8.84 19.27
C PHE A 424 -3.47 -9.65 19.12
N GLN A 425 -3.94 -10.31 20.18
CA GLN A 425 -5.20 -11.06 20.14
C GLN A 425 -6.40 -10.14 19.84
N LYS A 426 -6.47 -8.97 20.47
CA LYS A 426 -7.51 -7.97 20.18
C LYS A 426 -7.47 -7.50 18.73
N ALA A 427 -6.28 -7.27 18.18
CA ALA A 427 -6.14 -6.92 16.76
C ALA A 427 -6.61 -8.05 15.84
N LEU A 428 -6.29 -9.31 16.17
CA LEU A 428 -6.73 -10.48 15.43
C LEU A 428 -8.27 -10.63 15.44
N GLU A 429 -8.94 -10.21 16.51
CA GLU A 429 -10.42 -10.16 16.64
C GLU A 429 -11.06 -9.04 15.82
N LYS A 430 -10.33 -7.96 15.53
CA LYS A 430 -10.84 -6.83 14.78
C LYS A 430 -10.67 -6.93 13.26
N VAL A 431 -9.66 -7.66 12.78
CA VAL A 431 -9.48 -7.84 11.34
C VAL A 431 -10.63 -8.63 10.72
N SER A 432 -10.81 -8.48 9.40
CA SER A 432 -11.81 -9.27 8.68
C SER A 432 -11.54 -10.77 8.79
N GLU A 433 -12.60 -11.57 8.67
CA GLU A 433 -12.46 -13.04 8.69
C GLU A 433 -11.50 -13.54 7.61
N GLU A 434 -11.51 -12.92 6.43
CA GLU A 434 -10.59 -13.25 5.33
C GLU A 434 -9.13 -12.95 5.71
N ALA A 435 -8.86 -11.77 6.29
CA ALA A 435 -7.52 -11.42 6.76
C ALA A 435 -7.03 -12.35 7.88
N ARG A 436 -7.92 -12.72 8.81
CA ARG A 436 -7.63 -13.71 9.86
C ARG A 436 -7.30 -15.07 9.27
N ARG A 437 -8.14 -15.63 8.39
CA ARG A 437 -7.91 -16.93 7.73
C ARG A 437 -6.61 -16.94 6.93
N ARG A 438 -6.30 -15.85 6.23
CA ARG A 438 -5.05 -15.66 5.49
C ARG A 438 -3.85 -15.63 6.43
N TYR A 439 -3.94 -14.90 7.53
CA TYR A 439 -2.91 -14.86 8.56
C TYR A 439 -2.70 -16.24 9.17
N ASP A 440 -3.77 -16.94 9.52
CA ASP A 440 -3.75 -18.28 10.09
C ASP A 440 -3.02 -19.27 9.18
N ARG A 441 -3.28 -19.22 7.88
CA ARG A 441 -2.72 -20.15 6.90
C ARG A 441 -1.31 -19.81 6.45
N TYR A 442 -1.00 -18.54 6.20
CA TYR A 442 0.22 -18.13 5.49
C TYR A 442 1.07 -17.11 6.25
N GLY A 443 0.51 -16.47 7.27
CA GLY A 443 1.20 -15.43 8.03
C GLY A 443 2.19 -16.01 9.04
N ARG A 444 3.34 -15.34 9.19
CA ARG A 444 4.30 -15.62 10.27
C ARG A 444 3.68 -15.36 11.64
N LYS A 445 3.87 -16.31 12.55
CA LYS A 445 3.30 -16.27 13.90
C LYS A 445 4.20 -15.49 14.82
N LEU A 446 3.62 -14.52 15.52
CA LEU A 446 4.32 -13.82 16.59
C LEU A 446 4.34 -14.69 17.84
N GLU A 447 5.51 -14.79 18.44
CA GLU A 447 5.73 -15.44 19.73
C GLU A 447 6.26 -14.41 20.71
N PHE A 448 5.47 -14.09 21.72
CA PHE A 448 5.84 -13.14 22.77
C PHE A 448 6.65 -13.88 23.82
N ILE A 449 7.97 -13.62 23.84
CA ILE A 449 8.90 -14.30 24.75
C ILE A 449 9.21 -13.44 25.98
N ALA A 450 9.90 -14.01 26.96
CA ALA A 450 10.25 -13.32 28.20
C ALA A 450 10.96 -11.98 27.94
N ASP A 451 10.57 -10.96 28.71
CA ASP A 451 11.07 -9.59 28.59
C ASP A 451 12.58 -9.51 28.86
N ASP A 452 13.24 -8.52 28.27
CA ASP A 452 14.67 -8.21 28.47
C ASP A 452 14.83 -7.13 29.53
N GLU A 453 15.13 -7.52 30.77
CA GLU A 453 15.26 -6.57 31.88
C GLU A 453 16.58 -5.79 31.81
N ILE A 454 16.45 -4.47 31.60
CA ILE A 454 17.56 -3.52 31.61
C ILE A 454 17.78 -3.04 33.04
N THR A 455 18.82 -3.57 33.67
CA THR A 455 19.21 -3.23 35.04
C THR A 455 20.00 -1.92 35.11
N ALA A 456 20.23 -1.42 36.33
CA ALA A 456 21.11 -0.28 36.56
C ALA A 456 22.55 -0.56 36.08
N GLU A 457 23.08 -1.79 36.26
CA GLU A 457 24.43 -2.14 35.76
C GLU A 457 24.50 -2.15 34.23
N ARG A 458 23.37 -2.41 33.55
CA ARG A 458 23.25 -2.35 32.08
C ARG A 458 22.99 -0.95 31.55
N GLY A 459 23.15 0.10 32.37
CA GLY A 459 23.00 1.50 31.97
C GLY A 459 21.59 2.08 32.19
N GLY A 460 20.68 1.33 32.83
CA GLY A 460 19.39 1.81 33.32
C GLY A 460 18.53 2.55 32.29
N GLY A 461 17.97 3.70 32.68
CA GLY A 461 17.04 4.49 31.86
C GLY A 461 17.56 4.82 30.45
N PRO A 462 18.75 5.42 30.29
CA PRO A 462 19.34 5.68 28.98
C PRO A 462 19.47 4.43 28.10
N ALA A 463 19.94 3.31 28.67
CA ALA A 463 20.06 2.05 27.94
C ALA A 463 18.69 1.49 27.51
N TRP A 464 17.66 1.61 28.37
CA TRP A 464 16.30 1.21 28.01
C TRP A 464 15.72 2.07 26.87
N VAL A 465 15.93 3.39 26.88
CA VAL A 465 15.50 4.27 25.78
C VAL A 465 16.15 3.86 24.46
N ALA A 466 17.46 3.59 24.49
CA ALA A 466 18.24 3.21 23.31
C ALA A 466 17.96 1.77 22.79
N THR A 467 17.42 0.89 23.63
CA THR A 467 17.13 -0.50 23.23
C THR A 467 15.75 -0.57 22.56
N PRO A 468 15.64 -0.95 21.28
CA PRO A 468 14.33 -1.05 20.60
C PRO A 468 13.57 -2.30 21.04
N LEU A 469 12.25 -2.32 20.76
CA LEU A 469 11.48 -3.57 20.76
C LEU A 469 12.11 -4.54 19.76
N GLU A 470 12.49 -5.73 20.22
CA GLU A 470 13.12 -6.73 19.35
C GLU A 470 12.07 -7.58 18.65
N VAL A 471 12.15 -7.64 17.32
CA VAL A 471 11.33 -8.52 16.49
C VAL A 471 12.25 -9.30 15.55
N LYS A 472 12.35 -10.62 15.73
CA LYS A 472 13.30 -11.47 15.00
C LYS A 472 12.67 -12.78 14.56
N ALA A 473 12.86 -13.17 13.31
CA ALA A 473 12.52 -14.53 12.86
C ALA A 473 13.42 -15.55 13.57
N ARG A 474 12.85 -16.69 13.98
CA ARG A 474 13.67 -17.80 14.51
C ARG A 474 14.54 -18.36 13.40
N VAL A 475 15.77 -18.73 13.75
CA VAL A 475 16.71 -19.38 12.83
C VAL A 475 16.18 -20.73 12.38
N GLU A 476 15.63 -21.50 13.31
CA GLU A 476 15.13 -22.87 13.09
C GLU A 476 13.79 -22.91 12.35
N ASP A 477 12.93 -21.90 12.57
CA ASP A 477 11.62 -21.78 11.91
C ASP A 477 11.33 -20.30 11.57
N PRO A 478 11.65 -19.86 10.34
CA PRO A 478 11.37 -18.50 9.88
C PRO A 478 9.88 -18.16 9.80
N MET A 479 8.97 -19.13 10.01
CA MET A 479 7.53 -18.88 10.16
C MET A 479 7.14 -18.48 11.58
N ARG A 480 8.07 -18.55 12.54
CA ARG A 480 7.95 -18.01 13.89
C ARG A 480 8.81 -16.78 14.05
N VAL A 481 8.21 -15.71 14.55
CA VAL A 481 8.89 -14.44 14.81
C VAL A 481 8.74 -14.13 16.29
N THR A 482 9.86 -14.05 17.01
CA THR A 482 9.86 -13.71 18.42
C THR A 482 9.77 -12.20 18.60
N VAL A 483 8.94 -11.77 19.55
CA VAL A 483 8.84 -10.40 20.02
C VAL A 483 9.34 -10.36 21.46
N ARG A 484 10.35 -9.52 21.73
CA ARG A 484 10.93 -9.34 23.06
C ARG A 484 10.98 -7.86 23.43
N SER A 485 10.31 -7.51 24.52
CA SER A 485 10.26 -6.14 25.02
C SER A 485 11.41 -5.87 25.99
N PRO A 486 12.22 -4.81 25.79
CA PRO A 486 13.06 -4.31 26.86
C PRO A 486 12.19 -3.65 27.93
N VAL A 487 12.47 -3.99 29.18
CA VAL A 487 11.78 -3.45 30.35
C VAL A 487 12.77 -2.89 31.35
N LEU A 488 12.32 -1.93 32.15
CA LEU A 488 13.09 -1.44 33.28
C LEU A 488 12.15 -1.23 34.45
N TYR A 489 12.58 -1.69 35.62
CA TYR A 489 11.87 -1.52 36.86
C TYR A 489 12.71 -0.76 37.87
N THR A 490 12.04 0.00 38.74
CA THR A 490 12.70 0.59 39.91
C THR A 490 12.03 0.09 41.21
N PRO A 491 12.81 -0.14 42.27
CA PRO A 491 12.28 -0.46 43.59
C PRO A 491 11.39 0.66 44.15
N ILE A 492 10.54 0.34 45.13
CA ILE A 492 9.68 1.32 45.81
C ILE A 492 10.43 2.12 46.90
N ASP A 493 11.53 1.58 47.42
CA ASP A 493 12.37 2.10 48.50
C ASP A 493 13.53 2.98 47.99
N THR A 494 13.50 3.39 46.73
CA THR A 494 14.45 4.37 46.17
C THR A 494 13.96 5.81 46.37
N LEU A 495 14.70 6.79 45.84
CA LEU A 495 14.30 8.21 45.87
C LEU A 495 12.84 8.36 45.38
N PRO A 496 11.97 9.12 46.08
CA PRO A 496 10.53 9.19 45.79
C PRO A 496 10.20 9.49 44.33
N ARG A 497 11.02 10.34 43.69
CA ARG A 497 10.90 10.68 42.27
C ARG A 497 11.04 9.50 41.33
N PHE A 498 11.78 8.44 41.71
CA PHE A 498 12.04 7.25 40.91
C PHE A 498 11.37 6.00 41.47
N ALA A 499 10.63 6.08 42.57
CA ALA A 499 10.08 4.91 43.25
C ALA A 499 9.02 4.18 42.42
N GLY A 500 9.16 2.86 42.30
CA GLY A 500 8.14 1.95 41.76
C GLY A 500 7.71 2.27 40.32
N MET A 501 8.68 2.47 39.44
CA MET A 501 8.47 2.74 38.02
C MET A 501 8.52 1.44 37.20
N CYS A 502 7.76 1.44 36.11
CA CYS A 502 7.66 0.37 35.14
C CYS A 502 7.84 0.95 33.74
N TYR A 503 8.94 0.65 33.08
CA TYR A 503 9.15 1.08 31.70
C TYR A 503 9.01 -0.13 30.77
N MET A 504 8.21 0.02 29.71
CA MET A 504 7.88 -1.07 28.78
C MET A 504 7.82 -0.54 27.35
N LYS A 505 8.24 -1.35 26.37
CA LYS A 505 8.00 -1.07 24.95
C LYS A 505 6.91 -1.97 24.44
N LEU A 506 5.80 -1.38 23.99
CA LEU A 506 4.61 -2.12 23.60
C LEU A 506 4.28 -1.89 22.12
N LEU A 507 3.82 -2.94 21.46
CA LEU A 507 3.19 -2.87 20.14
C LEU A 507 1.89 -2.08 20.27
N THR A 508 1.62 -1.18 19.34
CA THR A 508 0.31 -0.54 19.25
C THR A 508 -0.72 -1.49 18.62
N PRO A 509 -2.02 -1.31 18.89
CA PRO A 509 -3.06 -2.05 18.20
C PRO A 509 -2.98 -1.88 16.67
N ALA A 510 -2.67 -0.69 16.16
CA ALA A 510 -2.48 -0.42 14.73
C ALA A 510 -1.31 -1.22 14.13
N GLN A 511 -0.17 -1.31 14.83
CA GLN A 511 0.95 -2.17 14.43
C GLN A 511 0.58 -3.65 14.40
N ALA A 512 -0.21 -4.11 15.37
CA ALA A 512 -0.67 -5.50 15.40
C ALA A 512 -1.60 -5.81 14.21
N VAL A 513 -2.52 -4.91 13.87
CA VAL A 513 -3.34 -5.03 12.65
C VAL A 513 -2.48 -5.04 11.40
N GLU A 514 -1.51 -4.12 11.31
CA GLU A 514 -0.59 -4.05 10.18
C GLU A 514 0.25 -5.34 10.03
N TRP A 515 0.67 -5.95 11.14
CA TRP A 515 1.33 -7.24 11.11
C TRP A 515 0.46 -8.33 10.49
N ILE A 516 -0.77 -8.47 10.98
CA ILE A 516 -1.71 -9.50 10.56
C ILE A 516 -2.04 -9.37 9.07
N CYS A 517 -2.24 -8.15 8.59
CA CYS A 517 -2.64 -7.87 7.22
C CYS A 517 -1.46 -7.84 6.23
N HIS A 518 -0.25 -7.52 6.70
CA HIS A 518 0.88 -7.19 5.82
C HIS A 518 2.25 -7.75 6.26
N ASP A 519 2.78 -7.38 7.43
CA ASP A 519 4.19 -7.72 7.76
C ASP A 519 4.43 -9.21 7.97
N ALA A 520 3.40 -9.96 8.35
CA ALA A 520 3.47 -11.40 8.48
C ALA A 520 3.90 -12.11 7.18
N TYR A 521 3.77 -11.47 6.01
CA TYR A 521 4.06 -12.06 4.70
C TYR A 521 5.36 -11.52 4.07
N VAL A 522 5.97 -10.48 4.64
CA VAL A 522 7.23 -9.90 4.15
C VAL A 522 8.34 -10.93 4.23
N PRO A 523 9.14 -11.20 3.18
CA PRO A 523 10.25 -12.16 3.27
C PRO A 523 11.30 -11.75 4.33
N TRP A 524 11.58 -12.63 5.30
CA TRP A 524 12.64 -12.45 6.29
C TRP A 524 13.94 -13.13 5.83
N GLY A 525 15.03 -12.37 5.81
CA GLY A 525 16.38 -12.86 5.49
C GLY A 525 17.36 -11.72 5.24
N THR A 526 18.63 -11.92 5.54
CA THR A 526 19.71 -11.05 5.04
C THR A 526 19.68 -11.07 3.50
N PRO A 527 19.93 -9.94 2.82
CA PRO A 527 20.24 -9.99 1.40
C PRO A 527 21.47 -10.88 1.29
N LYS A 528 21.41 -11.90 0.44
CA LYS A 528 22.63 -12.56 -0.01
C LYS A 528 23.45 -11.61 -0.87
#